data_AF-A0A945BX62-F1
#
_entry.id   AF-A0A945BX62-F1
#
_cell.length_a   1.000
_cell.length_b   1.000
_cell.length_c   1.000
_cell.angle_alpha   90.00
_cell.angle_beta   90.00
_cell.angle_gamma   90.00
#
_symmetry.space_group_name_H-M   'P 1'
#
loop_
_entity.id
_entity.type
_entity.pdbx_description
1 polymer ?
#
loop_
_entity_poly.entity_id
_entity_poly.type
_entity_poly.pdbx_seq_one_letter_code
_entity_poly.pdbx_strand_id
1 'polypeptide(L)'
;MVVKTINLGLTNTNLYNGCEITEVAGRLNLITPVEEAVNIVGRNIATMDINIEEVVLTGPMAVWAYLVVFHSVVHKTRKVFYDDGRNNKVLIAAHG
;
A
#
# COMPACT_ATOMS: atom_id res chain seq x y z
N MET A 1 -21.26 -4.12 -2.44
CA MET A 1 -19.94 -4.67 -2.04
C MET A 1 -19.04 -3.49 -1.75
N VAL A 2 -18.37 -3.46 -0.59
CA VAL A 2 -17.49 -2.35 -0.21
C VAL A 2 -16.10 -2.64 -0.74
N VAL A 3 -15.59 -1.76 -1.61
CA VAL A 3 -14.24 -1.83 -2.18
C VAL A 3 -13.43 -0.66 -1.64
N LYS A 4 -12.19 -0.89 -1.22
CA LYS A 4 -11.26 0.17 -0.81
C LYS A 4 -10.02 0.15 -1.68
N THR A 5 -9.60 1.34 -2.10
CA THR A 5 -8.34 1.54 -2.80
C THR A 5 -7.28 2.00 -1.82
N ILE A 6 -6.13 1.36 -1.81
CA ILE A 6 -4.96 1.75 -1.02
C ILE A 6 -3.88 2.24 -1.99
N ASN A 7 -3.62 3.54 -1.96
CA ASN A 7 -2.51 4.14 -2.68
C ASN A 7 -1.20 3.87 -1.93
N LEU A 8 -0.27 3.18 -2.58
CA LEU A 8 1.05 2.83 -2.06
C LEU A 8 2.09 3.94 -2.31
N GLY A 9 1.76 4.96 -3.11
CA GLY A 9 2.65 6.07 -3.38
C GLY A 9 2.88 6.95 -2.14
N LEU A 10 4.00 7.68 -2.15
CA LEU A 10 4.44 8.55 -1.04
C LEU A 10 3.47 9.71 -0.72
N THR A 11 2.45 9.93 -1.55
CA THR A 11 1.34 10.86 -1.25
C THR A 11 0.37 10.32 -0.20
N ASN A 12 0.44 9.04 0.16
CA ASN A 12 -0.39 8.47 1.23
C ASN A 12 0.22 8.76 2.61
N THR A 13 -0.15 9.90 3.18
CA THR A 13 0.35 10.38 4.48
C THR A 13 0.05 9.44 5.64
N ASN A 14 -1.04 8.66 5.58
CA ASN A 14 -1.36 7.69 6.63
C ASN A 14 -0.42 6.48 6.56
N LEU A 15 -0.11 6.00 5.36
CA LEU A 15 0.76 4.84 5.17
C LEU A 15 2.22 5.15 5.54
N TYR A 16 2.68 6.35 5.19
CA TYR A 16 4.05 6.83 5.43
C TYR A 16 4.18 7.74 6.65
N ASN A 17 3.20 7.75 7.55
CA ASN A 17 3.28 8.55 8.77
C ASN A 17 4.52 8.16 9.59
N GLY A 18 5.40 9.11 9.84
CA GLY A 18 6.69 8.88 10.52
C GLY A 18 7.86 8.60 9.60
N CYS A 19 7.68 8.48 8.28
CA CYS A 19 8.77 8.50 7.31
C CYS A 19 9.16 9.94 6.96
N GLU A 20 10.46 10.16 6.79
CA GLU A 20 11.01 11.35 6.17
C GLU A 20 10.92 11.22 4.64
N ILE A 21 10.26 12.20 4.03
CA ILE A 21 10.04 12.29 2.59
C ILE A 21 10.51 13.68 2.16
N THR A 22 11.22 13.73 1.05
CA THR A 22 11.63 14.98 0.40
C THR A 22 11.04 15.09 -1.00
N GLU A 23 11.14 16.27 -1.61
CA GLU A 23 10.76 16.49 -3.00
C GLU A 23 11.98 16.94 -3.81
N VAL A 24 12.28 16.21 -4.89
CA VAL A 24 13.37 16.53 -5.81
C VAL A 24 12.81 16.58 -7.23
N ALA A 25 12.96 17.72 -7.90
CA ALA A 25 12.46 17.95 -9.26
C ALA A 25 10.96 17.58 -9.44
N GLY A 26 10.12 17.96 -8.47
CA GLY A 26 8.67 17.70 -8.54
C GLY A 26 8.26 16.27 -8.17
N ARG A 27 9.19 15.44 -7.68
CA ARG A 27 8.93 14.05 -7.31
C ARG A 27 9.22 13.80 -5.84
N LEU A 28 8.27 13.16 -5.17
CA LEU A 28 8.46 12.68 -3.81
C LEU A 28 9.48 11.55 -3.78
N ASN A 29 10.42 11.63 -2.85
CA ASN A 29 11.45 10.64 -2.60
C ASN A 29 11.47 10.29 -1.12
N LEU A 30 11.55 9.00 -0.82
CA LEU A 30 11.68 8.52 0.55
C LEU A 30 13.14 8.70 0.99
N ILE A 31 13.36 9.46 2.07
CA ILE A 31 14.67 9.64 2.69
C ILE A 31 14.92 8.59 3.76
N THR A 32 13.88 8.23 4.53
CA THR A 32 13.98 7.14 5.51
C THR A 32 14.50 5.86 4.87
N PRO A 33 15.54 5.23 5.44
CA PRO A 33 16.07 3.96 4.94
C PRO A 33 14.97 2.91 4.80
N VAL A 34 15.03 2.11 3.74
CA VAL A 34 13.97 1.12 3.42
C VAL A 34 13.72 0.15 4.58
N GLU A 35 14.77 -0.30 5.27
CA GLU A 35 14.67 -1.22 6.40
C GLU A 35 13.85 -0.62 7.56
N GLU A 36 13.97 0.68 7.80
CA GLU A 36 13.17 1.40 8.80
C GLU A 36 11.75 1.66 8.29
N ALA A 37 11.63 2.11 7.04
CA ALA A 37 10.34 2.42 6.41
C ALA A 37 9.42 1.20 6.35
N VAL A 38 9.95 -0.01 6.12
CA VAL A 38 9.18 -1.27 6.16
C VAL A 38 8.46 -1.43 7.50
N ASN A 39 9.15 -1.17 8.61
CA ASN A 39 8.58 -1.30 9.95
C ASN A 39 7.54 -0.20 10.24
N ILE A 40 7.79 1.03 9.78
CA ILE A 40 6.84 2.15 9.91
C ILE A 40 5.57 1.85 9.11
N VAL A 41 5.71 1.54 7.83
CA VAL A 41 4.60 1.22 6.92
C VAL A 41 3.79 0.03 7.45
N GLY A 42 4.48 -1.03 7.91
CA GLY A 42 3.84 -2.21 8.51
C GLY A 42 2.99 -1.89 9.74
N ARG A 43 3.49 -1.03 10.63
CA ARG A 43 2.72 -0.56 11.80
C ARG A 43 1.52 0.27 11.37
N ASN A 44 1.73 1.22 10.45
CA ASN A 44 0.68 2.13 10.00
C ASN A 44 -0.47 1.36 9.35
N ILE A 45 -0.18 0.47 8.38
CA ILE A 45 -1.21 -0.32 7.70
C ILE A 45 -1.98 -1.24 8.66
N ALA A 46 -1.32 -1.78 9.69
CA ALA A 46 -1.98 -2.63 10.69
C ALA A 46 -3.03 -1.89 11.51
N THR A 47 -2.85 -0.58 11.72
CA THR A 47 -3.81 0.29 12.43
C THR A 47 -4.91 0.86 11.54
N MET A 48 -4.76 0.77 10.23
CA MET A 48 -5.80 1.20 9.30
C MET A 48 -6.98 0.24 9.35
N ASP A 49 -8.19 0.78 9.44
CA ASP A 49 -9.41 -0.03 9.38
C ASP A 49 -9.60 -0.60 7.96
N ILE A 50 -9.30 -1.89 7.81
CA ILE A 50 -9.39 -2.64 6.56
C ILE A 50 -10.19 -3.91 6.86
N ASN A 51 -11.49 -3.74 7.13
CA ASN A 51 -12.46 -4.82 7.19
C ASN A 51 -13.42 -4.69 6.00
N ILE A 52 -13.03 -5.23 4.86
CA ILE A 52 -13.78 -5.07 3.61
C ILE A 52 -13.70 -6.33 2.75
N GLU A 53 -14.69 -6.48 1.87
CA GLU A 53 -14.74 -7.59 0.91
C GLU A 53 -13.57 -7.53 -0.08
N GLU A 54 -13.24 -6.35 -0.63
CA GLU A 54 -12.23 -6.23 -1.69
C GLU A 54 -11.30 -5.03 -1.49
N VAL A 55 -9.99 -5.26 -1.61
CA VAL A 55 -8.95 -4.21 -1.65
C VAL A 55 -8.35 -4.10 -3.06
N VAL A 56 -8.09 -2.87 -3.50
CA VAL A 56 -7.26 -2.58 -4.67
C VAL A 56 -5.99 -1.85 -4.22
N LEU A 57 -4.83 -2.46 -4.46
CA LEU A 57 -3.52 -1.85 -4.26
C LEU A 57 -3.11 -1.09 -5.53
N THR A 58 -2.73 0.17 -5.41
CA THR A 58 -2.37 1.04 -6.55
C THR A 58 -1.24 1.99 -6.19
N GLY A 59 -0.74 2.77 -7.15
CA GLY A 59 0.16 3.89 -6.92
C GLY A 59 1.65 3.58 -7.15
N PRO A 60 2.44 4.62 -7.48
CA PRO A 60 3.84 4.44 -7.86
C PRO A 60 4.72 4.26 -6.61
N MET A 61 5.22 3.04 -6.40
CA MET A 61 6.19 2.75 -5.35
C MET A 61 7.02 1.49 -5.67
N ALA A 62 8.12 1.31 -4.94
CA ALA A 62 8.91 0.09 -5.00
C ALA A 62 8.15 -1.15 -4.50
N VAL A 63 8.54 -2.32 -4.99
CA VAL A 63 7.89 -3.62 -4.73
C VAL A 63 7.79 -3.94 -3.24
N TRP A 64 8.73 -3.51 -2.40
CA TRP A 64 8.69 -3.78 -0.97
C TRP A 64 7.43 -3.21 -0.30
N ALA A 65 6.98 -2.01 -0.69
CA ALA A 65 5.81 -1.38 -0.09
C ALA A 65 4.54 -2.18 -0.41
N TYR A 66 4.48 -2.70 -1.63
CA TYR A 66 3.43 -3.62 -2.06
C TYR A 66 3.45 -4.90 -1.23
N LEU A 67 4.60 -5.55 -1.04
CA LEU A 67 4.70 -6.80 -0.26
C LEU A 67 4.27 -6.61 1.20
N VAL A 68 4.71 -5.50 1.83
CA VAL A 68 4.34 -5.17 3.21
C VAL A 68 2.83 -4.96 3.34
N VAL A 69 2.24 -4.14 2.46
CA VAL A 69 0.80 -3.86 2.51
C VAL A 69 -0.02 -5.09 2.17
N PHE A 70 0.36 -5.83 1.12
CA PHE A 70 -0.28 -7.09 0.73
C PHE A 70 -0.31 -8.08 1.91
N HIS A 71 0.82 -8.30 2.58
CA HIS A 71 0.89 -9.18 3.74
C HIS A 71 -0.07 -8.76 4.86
N SER A 72 -0.24 -7.45 5.07
CA SER A 72 -1.16 -6.94 6.09
C SER A 72 -2.65 -7.09 5.74
N VAL A 73 -3.02 -7.16 4.46
CA VAL A 73 -4.43 -7.14 4.01
C VAL A 73 -4.94 -8.49 3.51
N VAL A 74 -4.05 -9.36 3.01
CA VAL A 74 -4.43 -10.60 2.31
C VAL A 74 -5.32 -11.49 3.18
N HIS A 75 -5.01 -11.65 4.47
CA HIS A 75 -5.82 -12.48 5.38
C HIS A 75 -7.05 -11.78 5.97
N LYS A 76 -7.22 -10.49 5.72
CA LYS A 76 -8.33 -9.67 6.24
C LYS A 76 -9.41 -9.38 5.19
N THR A 77 -9.18 -9.78 3.95
CA THR A 77 -9.98 -9.38 2.79
C THR A 77 -10.29 -10.58 1.93
N ARG A 78 -11.46 -10.60 1.30
CA ARG A 78 -11.87 -11.74 0.47
C ARG A 78 -11.13 -11.75 -0.86
N LYS A 79 -10.90 -10.58 -1.44
CA LYS A 79 -10.09 -10.42 -2.66
C LYS A 79 -9.14 -9.25 -2.54
N VAL A 80 -7.94 -9.47 -3.06
CA VAL A 80 -6.97 -8.39 -3.26
C VAL A 80 -6.67 -8.28 -4.74
N PHE A 81 -6.72 -7.06 -5.25
CA PHE A 81 -6.36 -6.69 -6.61
C PHE A 81 -5.14 -5.77 -6.60
N TYR A 82 -4.36 -5.82 -7.67
CA TYR A 82 -3.32 -4.84 -7.99
C TYR A 82 -3.72 -4.08 -9.25
N ASP A 83 -3.64 -2.74 -9.20
CA ASP A 83 -3.75 -1.88 -10.38
C ASP A 83 -2.39 -1.79 -11.06
N ASP A 84 -2.30 -2.25 -12.31
CA ASP A 84 -1.05 -2.30 -13.07
C ASP A 84 -0.59 -0.94 -13.63
N GLY A 85 -1.35 0.13 -13.38
CA GLY A 85 -1.11 1.47 -13.90
C GLY A 85 -1.45 1.62 -15.39
N ARG A 86 -2.05 0.59 -16.01
CA ARG A 86 -2.53 0.58 -17.40
C ARG A 86 -4.05 0.40 -17.45
N ASN A 87 -4.74 0.82 -16.39
CA ASN A 87 -6.18 0.65 -16.17
C ASN A 87 -6.64 -0.82 -16.04
N ASN A 88 -5.73 -1.77 -15.76
CA ASN A 88 -6.12 -3.14 -15.45
C ASN A 88 -6.02 -3.42 -13.95
N LYS A 89 -7.01 -4.16 -13.44
CA LYS A 89 -6.97 -4.74 -12.10
C LYS A 89 -6.64 -6.22 -12.21
N VAL A 90 -5.50 -6.61 -11.69
CA VAL A 90 -5.05 -8.00 -11.63
C VAL A 90 -5.50 -8.58 -10.30
N LEU A 91 -6.26 -9.67 -10.31
CA LEU A 91 -6.57 -10.42 -9.09
C LEU A 91 -5.29 -11.15 -8.63
N ILE A 92 -4.83 -10.85 -7.42
CA ILE A 92 -3.57 -11.39 -6.88
C ILE A 92 -3.79 -12.35 -5.70
N ALA A 93 -4.93 -12.26 -5.03
CA ALA A 93 -5.34 -13.18 -3.99
C ALA A 93 -6.86 -13.22 -3.87
N ALA A 94 -7.40 -14.41 -3.60
CA ALA A 94 -8.80 -14.61 -3.28
C ALA A 94 -8.93 -15.71 -2.22
N HIS A 95 -9.75 -15.45 -1.20
CA HIS A 95 -10.09 -16.38 -0.14
C HIS A 95 -11.58 -16.72 -0.22
N GLY A 96 -11.90 -17.99 0.02
CA GLY A 96 -13.25 -18.57 -0.09
C GLY A 96 -13.97 -18.64 1.23
#